data_AF-A0A7V3HVG2-F1
#
_entry.id   AF-A0A7V3HVG2-F1
#
_cell.length_a   1.000
_cell.length_b   1.000
_cell.length_c   1.000
_cell.angle_alpha   90.00
_cell.angle_beta   90.00
_cell.angle_gamma   90.00
#
_symmetry.space_group_name_H-M   'P 1'
#
loop_
_entity.id
_entity.type
_entity.pdbx_description
1 polymer ?
#
loop_
_entity_poly.entity_id
_entity_poly.type
_entity_poly.pdbx_seq_one_letter_code
_entity_poly.pdbx_strand_id
1 'polypeptide(L)' 'MTFKQLDTYLLSKKGATFDYPFDEEVRVYRIAEKIFALTSQKHPLRINLKCDPMYALELRSIY' A
#
# COMPACT_ATOMS: atom_id res chain seq x y z
N MET A 1 11.10 8.19 -0.96
CA MET A 1 11.03 6.70 -0.96
C MET A 1 10.81 6.23 -2.39
N THR A 2 11.55 5.21 -2.85
CA THR A 2 11.35 4.59 -4.18
C THR A 2 10.38 3.41 -4.10
N PHE A 3 9.86 2.95 -5.25
CA PHE A 3 9.02 1.75 -5.30
C PHE A 3 9.72 0.52 -4.71
N LYS A 4 11.00 0.30 -5.03
CA LYS A 4 11.78 -0.85 -4.53
C LYS A 4 11.94 -0.84 -3.00
N GLN A 5 12.16 0.34 -2.42
CA GLN A 5 12.23 0.52 -0.97
C GLN A 5 10.88 0.23 -0.32
N LEU A 6 9.78 0.75 -0.90
CA LEU A 6 8.43 0.50 -0.42
C LEU A 6 8.07 -0.99 -0.49
N ASP A 7 8.35 -1.64 -1.62
CA ASP A 7 8.07 -3.06 -1.85
C ASP A 7 8.78 -3.95 -0.83
N THR A 8 10.08 -3.70 -0.64
CA THR A 8 10.90 -4.41 0.36
C THR A 8 10.33 -4.23 1.77
N TYR A 9 9.90 -3.01 2.11
CA TYR A 9 9.31 -2.72 3.41
C TYR A 9 7.96 -3.42 3.62
N LEU A 10 7.07 -3.41 2.62
CA LEU A 10 5.76 -4.05 2.73
C LEU A 10 5.88 -5.58 2.82
N LEU A 11 6.77 -6.18 2.03
CA LEU A 11 7.04 -7.62 2.06
C LEU A 11 7.78 -8.08 3.33
N SER A 12 8.40 -7.17 4.08
CA SER A 12 8.99 -7.50 5.39
C SER A 12 7.95 -7.84 6.47
N LYS A 13 6.66 -7.53 6.26
CA LYS A 13 5.61 -7.85 7.22
C LYS A 13 5.32 -9.35 7.21
N LYS A 14 5.22 -9.96 8.39
CA LYS A 14 5.01 -11.42 8.54
C LYS A 14 3.75 -11.86 7.81
N GLY A 15 3.90 -12.80 6.87
CA GLY A 15 2.78 -13.32 6.08
C GLY A 15 2.28 -12.37 4.99
N ALA A 16 3.04 -11.33 4.64
CA ALA A 16 2.72 -10.47 3.53
C ALA A 16 2.88 -11.19 2.19
N THR A 17 1.85 -11.10 1.36
CA THR A 17 1.86 -11.53 -0.04
C THR A 17 1.46 -10.36 -0.92
N PHE A 18 1.71 -10.48 -2.22
CA PHE A 18 1.24 -9.51 -3.21
C PHE A 18 0.61 -10.21 -4.41
N ASP A 19 -0.34 -9.53 -5.02
CA ASP A 19 -1.04 -9.94 -6.23
C ASP A 19 -1.47 -8.73 -7.07
N TYR A 20 -2.02 -9.00 -8.25
CA TYR A 20 -2.50 -8.02 -9.22
C TYR A 20 -3.97 -8.34 -9.58
N PRO A 21 -4.91 -8.15 -8.63
CA PRO A 21 -6.29 -8.61 -8.77
C PRO A 21 -7.15 -7.73 -9.70
N PHE A 22 -6.67 -6.54 -10.07
CA PHE A 22 -7.41 -5.55 -10.86
C PHE A 22 -6.86 -5.43 -12.28
N ASP A 23 -5.55 -5.22 -12.39
CA ASP A 23 -4.79 -5.05 -13.62
C ASP A 23 -3.30 -5.35 -13.34
N GLU A 24 -2.44 -5.27 -14.36
CA GLU A 24 -1.00 -5.52 -14.25
C GLU A 24 -0.21 -4.36 -13.63
N GLU A 25 -0.84 -3.21 -13.35
CA GLU A 25 -0.18 -2.00 -12.86
C GLU A 25 -0.30 -1.84 -11.33
N VAL A 26 -1.45 -2.19 -10.77
CA VAL A 26 -1.81 -1.95 -9.37
C VAL A 26 -1.44 -3.19 -8.54
N ARG A 27 -0.32 -3.07 -7.83
CA ARG A 27 0.13 -4.09 -6.91
C ARG A 27 -0.62 -3.98 -5.58
N VAL A 28 -1.28 -5.07 -5.20
CA VAL A 28 -2.03 -5.18 -3.95
C VAL A 28 -1.24 -6.04 -2.97
N TYR A 29 -1.16 -5.62 -1.71
CA TYR A 29 -0.49 -6.36 -0.63
C TYR A 29 -1.51 -6.84 0.38
N ARG A 30 -1.37 -8.10 0.80
CA ARG A 30 -2.30 -8.80 1.70
C ARG A 30 -1.59 -9.48 2.85
N ILE A 31 -2.29 -9.63 3.96
CA ILE A 31 -1.96 -10.56 5.05
C ILE A 31 -3.21 -11.39 5.31
N ALA A 32 -3.09 -12.72 5.25
CA ALA A 32 -4.23 -13.63 5.37
C ALA A 32 -5.41 -13.19 4.48
N GLU A 33 -5.13 -12.98 3.18
CA GLU A 33 -6.08 -12.56 2.12
C GLU A 33 -6.67 -11.14 2.27
N LYS A 34 -6.45 -10.47 3.40
CA LYS A 34 -6.94 -9.10 3.65
C LYS A 34 -5.96 -8.07 3.11
N ILE A 35 -6.45 -7.21 2.21
CA ILE A 35 -5.69 -6.07 1.67
C ILE A 35 -5.31 -5.11 2.80
N PHE A 36 -4.06 -4.64 2.80
CA PHE A 36 -3.61 -3.58 3.71
C PHE A 36 -2.89 -2.43 3.01
N ALA A 37 -2.33 -2.65 1.82
CA ALA A 37 -1.70 -1.63 1.00
C ALA A 37 -1.94 -1.90 -0.48
N LEU A 38 -2.00 -0.85 -1.29
CA LEU A 38 -1.93 -0.95 -2.75
C LEU A 38 -1.21 0.26 -3.34
N THR A 39 -0.43 0.03 -4.39
CA THR A 39 0.44 1.03 -5.02
C THR A 39 0.66 0.67 -6.48
N SER A 40 1.06 1.64 -7.30
CA SER A 40 1.60 1.38 -8.64
C SER A 40 3.02 1.92 -8.75
N GLN A 41 3.72 1.58 -9.83
CA GLN A 41 5.08 2.09 -10.11
C GLN A 41 5.08 3.52 -10.72
N LYS A 42 3.90 4.16 -10.80
CA LYS A 42 3.74 5.51 -11.38
C LYS A 42 4.52 6.54 -10.57
N HIS A 43 4.98 7.58 -11.25
CA HIS A 43 5.69 8.71 -10.65
C HIS A 43 4.80 9.97 -10.72
N PRO A 44 4.57 10.69 -9.61
CA PRO A 44 5.09 10.42 -8.27
C PRO A 44 4.51 9.15 -7.65
N LEU A 45 5.31 8.47 -6.80
CA LEU A 45 4.89 7.26 -6.11
C LEU A 45 3.70 7.57 -5.19
N ARG A 46 2.60 6.85 -5.38
CA ARG A 46 1.37 6.97 -4.57
C ARG A 46 0.98 5.62 -4.00
N ILE A 47 0.61 5.61 -2.72
CA ILE A 47 0.19 4.42 -1.99
C ILE A 47 -1.14 4.68 -1.30
N ASN A 48 -2.02 3.69 -1.29
CA ASN A 48 -3.21 3.66 -0.46
C ASN A 48 -3.00 2.68 0.69
N LEU A 49 -3.30 3.12 1.90
CA LEU A 49 -3.15 2.35 3.13
C LEU A 49 -4.48 2.32 3.88
N LYS A 50 -4.70 1.25 4.64
CA LYS A 50 -5.75 1.26 5.66
C LYS A 50 -5.32 2.15 6.83
N CYS A 51 -6.24 2.95 7.32
CA CYS A 51 -6.04 3.91 8.40
C CYS A 51 -7.27 3.89 9.32
N ASP A 52 -7.09 4.27 10.58
CA ASP A 52 -8.21 4.58 11.47
C ASP A 52 -9.04 5.74 10.88
N PRO A 53 -10.39 5.66 10.88
CA PRO A 53 -11.22 6.69 10.25
C PRO A 53 -10.99 8.10 10.78
N MET A 54 -10.81 8.28 12.10
CA MET A 54 -10.61 9.60 12.70
C MET A 54 -9.21 10.12 12.37
N TYR A 55 -8.21 9.26 12.46
CA TYR A 55 -6.84 9.63 12.08
C TYR A 55 -6.70 9.97 10.60
N ALA A 56 -7.45 9.29 9.73
CA ALA A 56 -7.48 9.60 8.29
C ALA A 56 -8.06 10.99 8.00
N LEU A 57 -9.01 11.49 8.80
CA LEU A 57 -9.53 12.85 8.66
C LEU A 57 -8.49 13.89 9.11
N GLU A 58 -7.83 13.64 10.24
CA GLU A 58 -6.77 14.50 10.76
C GLU A 58 -5.62 14.64 9.75
N LEU A 59 -5.10 13.52 9.24
CA LEU A 59 -4.02 13.52 8.26
C LEU A 59 -4.36 14.34 7.00
N ARG A 60 -5.60 14.23 6.49
CA ARG A 60 -6.06 14.99 5.31
C ARG A 60 -6.28 16.48 5.58
N SER A 61 -6.41 16.87 6.85
CA SER A 61 -6.52 18.29 7.22
C SER A 61 -5.14 18.96 7.32
N ILE A 62 -4.07 18.19 7.54
CA ILE A 62 -2.73 18.71 7.81
C ILE A 62 -1.85 18.71 6.55
N TYR A 63 -2.04 17.73 5.65
CA TYR A 63 -1.20 17.49 4.48
C TYR A 63 -2.02 17.51 3.19
#